data_AF-A0AAQ2JI08-F1
#
_entry.id   AF-A0AAQ2JI08-F1
#
_cell.length_a   1.000
_cell.length_b   1.000
_cell.length_c   1.000
_cell.angle_alpha   90.00
_cell.angle_beta   90.00
_cell.angle_gamma   90.00
#
_symmetry.space_group_name_H-M   'P 1'
#
loop_
_entity.id
_entity.type
_entity.pdbx_description
1 polymer ?
#
loop_
_entity_poly.entity_id
_entity_poly.type
_entity_poly.pdbx_seq_one_letter_code
_entity_poly.pdbx_strand_id
1 'polypeptide(L)'
;MDWKYLLTSFDSRINRAKFWAGIGIFIVIGIVVFILDAILGTRFTTAGGGRIGMLVALASIYFAIALYAKRWHDRDKSGWWSLIGLGVLEGAQGVNQYGRDPLA
;
A
#
# COMPACT_ATOMS: atom_id res chain seq x y z
N MET A 1 5.37 -14.95 -5.60
CA MET A 1 4.70 -13.63 -5.56
C MET A 1 5.74 -12.59 -5.92
N ASP A 2 5.51 -11.82 -6.98
CA ASP A 2 6.47 -10.79 -7.39
C ASP A 2 6.19 -9.48 -6.64
N TRP A 3 7.03 -9.23 -5.63
CA TRP A 3 6.92 -8.05 -4.76
C TRP A 3 7.30 -6.76 -5.46
N LYS A 4 8.22 -6.82 -6.43
CA LYS A 4 8.59 -5.64 -7.22
C LYS A 4 7.37 -5.20 -8.02
N TYR A 5 6.78 -6.14 -8.76
CA TYR A 5 5.56 -5.88 -9.50
C TYR A 5 4.41 -5.36 -8.61
N LEU A 6 4.22 -5.96 -7.44
CA LEU A 6 3.16 -5.56 -6.52
C LEU A 6 3.31 -4.11 -6.03
N LEU A 7 4.54 -3.68 -5.71
CA LEU A 7 4.80 -2.40 -5.08
C LEU A 7 5.10 -1.27 -6.08
N THR A 8 5.65 -1.57 -7.26
CA THR A 8 6.14 -0.54 -8.20
C THR A 8 5.36 -0.42 -9.50
N SER A 9 4.59 -1.43 -9.89
CA SER A 9 3.72 -1.32 -11.07
C SER A 9 2.37 -0.73 -10.67
N PHE A 10 1.71 -0.02 -11.59
CA PHE A 10 0.31 0.39 -11.46
C PHE A 10 -0.63 -0.52 -12.27
N ASP A 11 -0.07 -1.39 -13.11
CA ASP A 11 -0.84 -2.22 -14.01
C ASP A 11 -1.39 -3.45 -13.30
N SER A 12 -2.50 -3.96 -13.84
CA SER A 12 -3.27 -5.10 -13.37
C SER A 12 -4.10 -4.93 -12.10
N ARG A 13 -4.86 -5.98 -11.83
CA ARG A 13 -5.74 -6.19 -10.68
C ARG A 13 -5.07 -7.10 -9.68
N ILE A 14 -5.31 -6.87 -8.39
CA ILE A 14 -4.74 -7.68 -7.30
C ILE A 14 -5.83 -8.30 -6.44
N ASN A 15 -5.64 -9.57 -6.08
CA ASN A 15 -6.50 -10.25 -5.11
C ASN A 15 -6.36 -9.59 -3.72
N ARG A 16 -7.45 -9.55 -2.95
CA ARG A 16 -7.50 -9.12 -1.54
C ARG A 16 -6.36 -9.71 -0.69
N ALA A 17 -5.99 -10.97 -0.90
CA ALA A 17 -4.89 -11.60 -0.15
C ALA A 17 -3.55 -10.90 -0.39
N LYS A 18 -3.26 -10.52 -1.65
CA LYS A 18 -2.04 -9.81 -2.03
C LYS A 18 -2.05 -8.36 -1.51
N PHE A 19 -3.21 -7.72 -1.50
CA PHE A 19 -3.40 -6.40 -0.91
C PHE A 19 -3.12 -6.39 0.59
N TRP A 20 -3.73 -7.31 1.34
CA TRP A 20 -3.50 -7.45 2.79
C TRP A 20 -2.06 -7.85 3.12
N ALA A 21 -1.43 -8.68 2.29
CA ALA A 21 -0.01 -8.99 2.43
C ALA A 21 0.87 -7.74 2.24
N GLY A 22 0.55 -6.88 1.26
CA GLY A 22 1.21 -5.58 1.07
C GLY A 22 1.04 -4.64 2.27
N ILE A 23 -0.19 -4.53 2.81
CA ILE A 23 -0.44 -3.78 4.05
C ILE A 23 0.35 -4.35 5.23
N GLY A 24 0.38 -5.68 5.37
CA GLY A 24 1.13 -6.36 6.43
C GLY A 24 2.61 -6.00 6.42
N ILE A 25 3.23 -5.87 5.25
CA ILE A 25 4.62 -5.43 5.12
C ILE A 25 4.81 -4.01 5.63
N PHE A 26 3.92 -3.06 5.31
CA PHE A 26 4.03 -1.70 5.85
C PHE A 26 3.88 -1.66 7.36
N ILE A 27 3.02 -2.49 7.94
CA ILE A 27 2.88 -2.61 9.39
C ILE A 27 4.20 -3.09 10.01
N VAL A 28 4.82 -4.14 9.44
CA VAL A 28 6.10 -4.66 9.92
C VAL A 28 7.21 -3.62 9.79
N ILE A 29 7.31 -2.93 8.65
CA ILE A 29 8.27 -1.84 8.44
C ILE A 29 8.05 -0.73 9.48
N GLY A 30 6.81 -0.33 9.74
CA GLY A 30 6.47 0.67 10.74
C GLY A 30 6.94 0.29 12.15
N ILE A 31 6.75 -0.97 12.55
CA ILE A 31 7.22 -1.49 13.84
C ILE A 31 8.75 -1.44 13.92
N VAL A 32 9.44 -1.94 12.89
CA VAL A 32 10.91 -1.94 12.85
C VAL A 32 11.46 -0.53 12.97
N VAL A 33 10.91 0.42 12.21
CA VAL A 33 11.39 1.80 12.25
C VAL A 33 11.07 2.48 13.58
N PHE A 34 9.93 2.20 14.19
CA PHE A 34 9.59 2.70 15.53
C PHE A 34 10.58 2.23 16.61
N ILE A 35 11.03 0.97 16.52
CA ILE A 35 12.05 0.40 17.40
C ILE A 35 13.42 1.03 17.11
N LEU A 36 13.79 1.17 15.84
CA LEU A 36 15.05 1.81 15.43
C LEU A 36 15.14 3.25 15.92
N ASP A 37 14.09 4.04 15.75
CA ASP A 37 14.04 5.42 16.25
C ASP A 37 14.18 5.47 17.79
N ALA A 38 13.69 4.45 18.50
CA ALA A 38 13.87 4.31 19.95
C ALA A 38 15.32 4.10 20.34
N ILE A 39 15.98 3.13 19.68
CA ILE A 39 17.34 2.70 20.00
C ILE A 39 18.35 3.80 19.62
N LEU A 40 18.13 4.45 18.48
CA LEU A 40 19.02 5.49 17.94
C LEU A 40 18.77 6.88 18.52
N GLY A 41 17.73 7.06 19.35
CA GLY A 41 17.39 8.35 19.94
C GLY A 41 16.92 9.40 18.91
N THR A 42 16.49 8.97 17.73
CA THR A 42 16.04 9.86 16.64
C THR A 42 14.55 10.24 16.74
N ARG A 43 13.90 9.91 17.85
CA ARG A 43 12.52 10.30 18.16
C ARG A 43 12.38 11.82 18.27
N PHE A 44 11.25 12.33 17.80
CA PHE A 44 10.88 13.72 18.02
C PHE A 44 10.53 13.93 19.50
N THR A 45 10.94 15.07 20.05
CA THR A 45 10.69 15.41 21.46
C THR A 45 9.21 15.73 21.74
N THR A 46 8.47 16.16 20.72
CA THR A 46 7.08 16.64 20.82
C THR A 46 6.07 15.78 20.06
N ALA A 47 6.50 14.71 19.36
CA ALA A 47 5.63 13.86 18.56
C ALA A 47 5.98 12.37 18.72
N GLY A 48 4.97 11.50 18.63
CA GLY A 48 5.10 10.04 18.84
C GLY A 48 5.85 9.25 17.76
N GLY A 49 6.71 9.90 16.96
CA GLY A 49 7.49 9.29 15.88
C GLY A 49 8.96 9.72 15.90
N GLY A 50 9.74 9.26 14.93
CA GLY A 50 11.14 9.69 14.77
C GLY A 50 11.51 10.06 13.34
N ARG A 51 12.70 10.64 13.20
CA ARG A 51 13.21 11.19 11.94
C ARG A 51 13.34 10.09 10.87
N ILE A 52 13.73 8.88 11.27
CA ILE A 52 13.83 7.74 10.35
C ILE A 52 12.42 7.30 9.94
N GLY A 53 11.50 7.22 10.89
CA GLY A 53 10.07 7.00 10.67
C GLY A 53 9.48 7.94 9.64
N MET A 54 9.78 9.24 9.74
CA MET A 54 9.30 10.24 8.80
C MET A 54 9.81 9.98 7.37
N LEU A 55 11.10 9.67 7.19
CA LEU A 55 11.67 9.40 5.86
C LEU A 55 11.07 8.12 5.24
N VAL A 56 10.94 7.06 6.05
CA VAL A 56 10.36 5.80 5.58
C VAL A 56 8.88 5.97 5.27
N ALA A 57 8.14 6.77 6.05
CA ALA A 57 6.76 7.10 5.77
C ALA A 57 6.61 7.81 4.42
N LEU A 58 7.46 8.80 4.12
CA LEU A 58 7.45 9.50 2.82
C LEU A 58 7.71 8.54 1.66
N ALA A 59 8.69 7.65 1.77
CA ALA A 59 8.93 6.61 0.75
C ALA A 59 7.73 5.65 0.61
N SER A 60 7.07 5.34 1.73
CA SER A 60 5.93 4.42 1.77
C SER A 60 4.67 4.97 1.07
N ILE A 61 4.53 6.30 0.94
CA ILE A 61 3.39 6.93 0.24
C ILE A 61 3.28 6.43 -1.20
N TYR A 62 4.39 6.38 -1.94
CA TYR A 62 4.39 5.92 -3.32
C TYR A 62 3.85 4.49 -3.44
N PHE A 63 4.39 3.59 -2.62
CA PHE A 63 3.99 2.18 -2.64
C PHE A 63 2.56 1.98 -2.15
N ALA A 64 2.09 2.78 -1.18
CA ALA A 64 0.70 2.77 -0.75
C ALA A 64 -0.23 3.19 -1.88
N ILE A 65 0.08 4.27 -2.60
CA ILE A 65 -0.70 4.71 -3.77
C ILE A 65 -0.72 3.61 -4.84
N ALA A 66 0.38 2.92 -5.10
CA ALA A 66 0.43 1.81 -6.06
C ALA A 66 -0.50 0.66 -5.67
N LEU A 67 -0.56 0.29 -4.38
CA LEU A 67 -1.49 -0.74 -3.90
C LEU A 67 -2.96 -0.30 -3.98
N TYR A 68 -3.27 0.91 -3.55
CA TYR A 68 -4.64 1.44 -3.60
C TYR A 68 -5.12 1.64 -5.03
N ALA A 69 -4.25 2.06 -5.95
CA ALA A 69 -4.58 2.25 -7.36
C ALA A 69 -5.09 0.94 -7.98
N LYS A 70 -4.41 -0.18 -7.71
CA LYS A 70 -4.83 -1.51 -8.19
C LYS A 70 -6.18 -1.95 -7.61
N ARG A 71 -6.54 -1.49 -6.41
CA ARG A 71 -7.86 -1.77 -5.83
C ARG A 71 -8.97 -0.92 -6.46
N TRP A 72 -8.64 0.25 -6.96
CA TRP A 72 -9.56 1.05 -7.77
C TRP A 72 -9.70 0.52 -9.20
N HIS A 73 -8.63 -0.06 -9.75
CA HIS A 73 -8.69 -0.81 -11.01
C HIS A 73 -9.65 -2.00 -10.92
N ASP A 74 -9.81 -2.62 -9.76
CA ASP A 74 -10.85 -3.64 -9.55
C ASP A 74 -12.27 -3.10 -9.72
N ARG A 75 -12.51 -1.79 -9.62
CA ARG A 75 -13.82 -1.16 -9.83
C ARG A 75 -13.95 -0.47 -11.18
N ASP A 76 -13.03 -0.74 -12.11
CA ASP A 76 -13.01 -0.08 -13.40
C ASP A 76 -12.87 1.46 -13.26
N LYS A 77 -12.18 1.92 -12.21
CA LYS A 77 -11.87 3.33 -11.95
C LYS A 77 -10.37 3.54 -12.06
N SER A 78 -9.96 4.78 -12.37
CA SER A 78 -8.55 5.15 -12.43
C SER A 78 -7.89 5.13 -11.05
N GLY A 79 -6.59 4.87 -11.00
CA GLY A 79 -5.81 4.87 -9.76
C GLY A 79 -5.87 6.17 -8.95
N TRP A 80 -6.24 7.30 -9.58
CA TRP A 80 -6.45 8.60 -8.93
C TRP A 80 -7.52 8.59 -7.85
N TRP A 81 -8.48 7.66 -7.93
CA TRP A 81 -9.49 7.49 -6.88
C TRP A 81 -8.89 7.04 -5.54
N SER A 82 -7.62 6.62 -5.50
CA SER A 82 -6.89 6.31 -4.26
C SER A 82 -6.80 7.50 -3.32
N LEU A 83 -6.84 8.74 -3.84
CA LEU A 83 -6.84 9.96 -3.02
C LEU A 83 -8.12 10.14 -2.19
N ILE A 84 -9.20 9.45 -2.55
CA ILE A 84 -10.51 9.53 -1.90
C ILE A 84 -10.67 8.45 -0.80
N GLY A 85 -9.73 7.50 -0.70
CA GLY A 85 -9.58 6.60 0.45
C GLY A 85 -10.75 5.62 0.68
N LEU A 86 -10.85 4.54 -0.12
CA LEU A 86 -11.80 3.44 0.14
C LEU A 86 -11.19 2.07 -0.20
N GLY A 87 -10.75 1.33 0.83
CA GLY A 87 -10.10 0.01 0.69
C GLY A 87 -10.99 -1.22 0.91
N VAL A 88 -12.20 -1.06 1.48
CA VAL A 88 -12.98 -2.18 2.06
C VAL A 88 -14.10 -2.71 1.16
N LEU A 89 -14.41 -2.03 0.07
CA LEU A 89 -15.54 -2.40 -0.78
C LEU A 89 -15.23 -3.61 -1.71
N GLU A 90 -16.26 -4.24 -2.27
CA GLU A 90 -16.14 -5.33 -3.26
C GLU A 90 -15.64 -4.83 -4.62
N GLY A 91 -14.95 -5.70 -5.38
CA GLY A 91 -14.46 -5.41 -6.73
C GLY A 91 -15.49 -5.81 -7.80
N ALA A 92 -15.34 -5.31 -9.02
CA ALA A 92 -16.17 -5.71 -10.15
C ALA A 92 -15.89 -7.17 -10.56
N GLN A 93 -16.95 -7.92 -10.85
CA GLN A 93 -16.84 -9.29 -11.36
C GLN A 93 -16.58 -9.29 -12.87
N GLY A 94 -15.82 -10.27 -13.35
CA GLY A 94 -15.53 -10.45 -14.78
C GLY A 94 -14.35 -9.64 -15.30
N VAL A 95 -14.27 -9.48 -16.62
CA VAL A 95 -13.17 -8.80 -17.32
C VAL A 95 -13.42 -7.29 -17.37
N ASN A 96 -12.44 -6.48 -16.97
CA ASN A 96 -12.49 -5.02 -17.11
C ASN A 96 -11.27 -4.50 -17.90
N GLN A 97 -11.17 -3.19 -18.11
CA GLN A 97 -10.09 -2.57 -18.89
C GLN A 97 -8.67 -2.80 -18.30
N TYR A 98 -8.58 -3.22 -17.03
CA TYR A 98 -7.34 -3.47 -16.31
C TYR A 98 -7.01 -4.97 -16.16
N GLY A 99 -7.87 -5.87 -16.64
CA GLY A 99 -7.64 -7.31 -16.68
C GLY A 99 -8.79 -8.18 -16.18
N ARG A 100 -8.54 -9.50 -16.18
CA ARG A 100 -9.49 -10.50 -15.67
C ARG A 100 -9.58 -10.45 -14.15
N ASP A 101 -10.72 -10.90 -13.62
CA ASP A 101 -10.95 -11.02 -12.18
C ASP A 101 -9.84 -11.90 -11.53
N PRO A 102 -9.11 -11.39 -10.54
CA PRO A 102 -8.05 -12.15 -9.86
C PRO A 102 -8.58 -13.29 -8.96
N LEU A 103 -9.90 -13.47 -8.85
CA LEU A 103 -10.56 -14.58 -8.16
C LEU A 103 -11.15 -15.65 -9.10
N ALA A 104 -11.19 -15.39 -10.41
CA ALA A 104 -11.70 -16.32 -11.42
C ALA A 104 -10.68 -17.39 -11.83
#